data_AF-A0A9P5UHH2-F1
#
_entry.id   AF-A0A9P5UHH2-F1
#
_cell.length_a   1.000
_cell.length_b   1.000
_cell.length_c   1.000
_cell.angle_alpha   90.00
_cell.angle_beta   90.00
_cell.angle_gamma   90.00
#
_symmetry.space_group_name_H-M   'P 1'
#
loop_
_entity.id
_entity.type
_entity.pdbx_description
1 polymer ?
#
loop_
_entity_poly.entity_id
_entity_poly.type
_entity_poly.pdbx_seq_one_letter_code
_entity_poly.pdbx_strand_id
1 'polypeptide(L)'
;NINYEIIIIDDNSPDGTLEIATQLQKLYGEDRILLRPRAGKLGLGTAYIHGIQHATGDFIFILDADMSHHPKFMPQMIALQQSKNLDVVTGTRYAGNG
;
A
#
# COMPACT_ATOMS: atom_id res chain seq x y z
N ASN A 1 -9.31 14.74 7.61
CA ASN A 1 -8.54 14.32 6.43
C ASN A 1 -7.21 13.77 6.88
N ILE A 2 -6.89 12.55 6.47
CA ILE A 2 -5.58 11.91 6.70
C ILE A 2 -4.73 12.22 5.47
N ASN A 3 -3.50 12.71 5.65
CA ASN A 3 -2.55 12.86 4.55
C ASN A 3 -1.98 11.48 4.20
N TYR A 4 -1.81 11.16 2.92
CA TYR A 4 -1.40 9.83 2.49
C TYR A 4 -0.59 9.87 1.20
N GLU A 5 0.21 8.83 1.02
CA GLU A 5 0.92 8.49 -0.21
C GLU A 5 0.61 7.03 -0.58
N ILE A 6 0.66 6.72 -1.87
CA ILE A 6 0.48 5.36 -2.41
C ILE A 6 1.75 4.99 -3.16
N ILE A 7 2.47 3.98 -2.65
CA ILE A 7 3.69 3.48 -3.28
C ILE A 7 3.36 2.23 -4.07
N ILE A 8 3.50 2.31 -5.40
CA ILE A 8 3.24 1.19 -6.31
C ILE A 8 4.57 0.53 -6.67
N ILE A 9 4.72 -0.73 -6.28
CA ILE A 9 5.86 -1.57 -6.66
C ILE A 9 5.44 -2.45 -7.84
N ASP A 10 5.98 -2.17 -9.02
CA ASP A 10 5.77 -3.01 -10.20
C ASP A 10 6.98 -3.91 -10.44
N ASP A 11 6.74 -5.21 -10.62
CA ASP A 11 7.78 -6.23 -10.77
C ASP A 11 8.10 -6.54 -12.24
N ASN A 12 8.14 -5.49 -13.06
CA ASN A 12 8.25 -5.58 -14.52
C ASN A 12 7.08 -6.38 -15.12
N SER A 13 5.86 -5.95 -14.80
CA SER A 13 4.65 -6.60 -15.28
C SER A 13 4.54 -6.49 -16.81
N PRO A 14 4.21 -7.57 -17.53
CA PRO A 14 4.21 -7.59 -18.99
C PRO A 14 2.91 -7.04 -19.62
N ASP A 15 1.94 -6.65 -18.80
CA ASP A 15 0.53 -6.47 -19.17
C ASP A 15 0.07 -5.00 -19.21
N GLY A 16 1.01 -4.06 -19.13
CA GLY A 16 0.70 -2.63 -19.15
C GLY A 16 0.51 -1.99 -17.77
N THR A 17 0.75 -2.74 -16.68
CA THR A 17 0.52 -2.25 -15.31
C THR A 17 1.30 -0.97 -15.01
N LEU A 18 2.58 -0.90 -15.41
CA LEU A 18 3.42 0.28 -15.17
C LEU A 18 2.93 1.51 -15.95
N GLU A 19 2.44 1.32 -17.16
CA GLU A 19 1.89 2.38 -18.01
C GLU A 19 0.65 2.98 -17.38
N ILE A 20 -0.27 2.14 -16.89
CA ILE A 20 -1.48 2.60 -16.17
C ILE A 20 -1.09 3.32 -14.88
N ALA A 21 -0.16 2.76 -14.10
CA ALA A 21 0.32 3.38 -12.87
C ALA A 21 0.95 4.77 -13.16
N THR A 22 1.67 4.92 -14.28
CA THR A 22 2.22 6.19 -14.75
C THR A 22 1.14 7.20 -15.12
N GLN A 23 0.06 6.76 -15.76
CA GLN A 23 -1.08 7.63 -16.05
C GLN A 23 -1.77 8.11 -14.76
N LEU A 24 -1.96 7.21 -13.80
CA LEU A 24 -2.51 7.55 -12.49
C LEU A 24 -1.61 8.55 -11.76
N GLN A 25 -0.29 8.33 -11.75
CA GLN A 25 0.65 9.28 -11.16
C GLN A 25 0.53 10.68 -11.77
N LYS A 26 0.45 10.78 -13.10
CA LYS A 26 0.24 12.08 -13.78
C LYS A 26 -1.08 12.74 -13.40
N LEU A 27 -2.14 11.96 -13.19
CA LEU A 27 -3.47 12.46 -12.85
C LEU A 27 -3.57 12.95 -11.39
N TYR A 28 -2.97 12.20 -10.46
CA TYR A 28 -3.12 12.44 -9.01
C TYR A 28 -1.93 13.18 -8.38
N GLY A 29 -0.79 13.28 -9.07
CA GLY A 29 0.43 13.94 -8.59
C GLY A 29 1.51 12.96 -8.13
N GLU A 30 2.77 13.32 -8.37
CA GLU A 30 3.95 12.56 -7.94
C GLU A 30 4.16 12.57 -6.42
N ASP A 31 3.52 13.51 -5.72
CA ASP A 31 3.46 13.59 -4.25
C ASP A 31 2.46 12.60 -3.65
N ARG A 32 1.50 12.10 -4.44
CA ARG A 32 0.47 11.15 -3.98
C ARG A 32 0.69 9.73 -4.45
N ILE A 33 1.17 9.55 -5.67
CA ILE A 33 1.43 8.22 -6.25
C ILE A 33 2.92 8.14 -6.57
N LEU A 34 3.63 7.26 -5.88
CA LEU A 34 5.05 7.04 -6.04
C LEU A 34 5.26 5.70 -6.74
N LEU A 35 5.82 5.74 -7.95
CA LEU A 35 6.16 4.55 -8.69
C LEU A 35 7.57 4.08 -8.33
N ARG A 36 7.72 2.78 -8.07
CA ARG A 36 8.99 2.14 -7.75
C ARG A 36 9.12 0.81 -8.50
N PRO A 37 9.21 0.84 -9.85
CA PRO A 37 9.36 -0.36 -10.66
C PRO A 37 10.69 -1.05 -10.38
N ARG A 38 10.71 -2.38 -10.52
CA ARG A 38 11.89 -3.23 -10.32
C ARG A 38 12.22 -3.96 -11.61
N ALA A 39 13.48 -4.37 -11.75
CA ALA A 39 13.99 -5.01 -12.97
C ALA A 39 13.35 -6.38 -13.29
N GLY A 40 12.61 -6.97 -12.35
CA GLY A 40 11.93 -8.24 -12.55
C GLY A 40 11.22 -8.74 -11.28
N LYS A 41 10.65 -9.94 -11.39
CA LYS A 41 9.94 -10.61 -10.30
C LYS A 41 10.90 -11.15 -9.24
N LEU A 42 11.25 -10.30 -8.28
CA LEU A 42 12.17 -10.63 -7.18
C LEU A 42 11.46 -11.23 -5.95
N GLY A 43 10.14 -11.47 -6.06
CA GLY A 43 9.31 -12.05 -5.01
C GLY A 43 8.55 -11.01 -4.18
N LEU A 44 7.46 -11.45 -3.54
CA LEU A 44 6.52 -10.57 -2.84
C LEU A 44 7.12 -9.94 -1.58
N GLY A 45 7.82 -10.73 -0.76
CA GLY A 45 8.45 -10.20 0.46
C GLY A 45 9.49 -9.11 0.18
N THR A 46 10.23 -9.23 -0.93
CA THR A 46 11.21 -8.20 -1.33
C THR A 46 10.52 -6.95 -1.88
N ALA A 47 9.33 -7.09 -2.48
CA ALA A 47 8.51 -5.95 -2.89
C ALA A 47 8.03 -5.16 -1.67
N TYR A 48 7.59 -5.85 -0.60
CA TYR A 48 7.18 -5.21 0.65
C TYR A 48 8.33 -4.44 1.28
N ILE A 49 9.51 -5.06 1.42
CA ILE A 49 10.70 -4.38 1.96
C ILE A 49 11.04 -3.14 1.13
N HIS A 50 11.02 -3.27 -0.20
CA HIS A 50 11.31 -2.15 -1.10
C HIS A 50 10.30 -1.00 -0.93
N GLY A 51 9.01 -1.30 -0.80
CA GLY A 51 7.98 -0.28 -0.54
C GLY A 51 8.15 0.39 0.82
N ILE A 52 8.36 -0.39 1.88
CA ILE A 52 8.56 0.13 3.24
C ILE A 52 9.77 1.07 3.31
N GLN A 53 10.88 0.73 2.65
CA GLN A 53 12.08 1.57 2.61
C GLN A 53 11.87 2.94 1.95
N HIS A 54 10.85 3.08 1.11
CA HIS A 54 10.50 4.34 0.44
C HIS A 54 9.34 5.08 1.11
N ALA A 55 8.68 4.46 2.09
CA ALA A 55 7.58 5.08 2.81
C ALA A 55 8.07 6.18 3.76
N THR A 56 7.30 7.25 3.84
CA THR A 56 7.57 8.44 4.67
C THR A 56 6.50 8.68 5.74
N GLY A 57 5.36 7.99 5.64
CA GLY A 57 4.25 8.13 6.59
C GLY A 57 4.49 7.46 7.95
N ASP A 58 3.80 7.98 8.97
CA ASP A 58 3.82 7.43 10.33
C ASP A 58 3.15 6.05 10.45
N PHE A 59 2.25 5.74 9.51
CA PHE A 59 1.55 4.47 9.41
C PHE A 59 1.78 3.87 8.03
N ILE A 60 2.16 2.59 8.00
CA ILE A 60 2.37 1.86 6.76
C ILE A 60 1.31 0.76 6.64
N PHE A 61 0.59 0.77 5.52
CA PHE A 61 -0.36 -0.27 5.15
C PHE A 61 0.16 -1.04 3.94
N ILE A 62 0.17 -2.36 4.03
CA ILE A 62 0.45 -3.25 2.90
C ILE A 62 -0.90 -3.75 2.39
N LEU A 63 -1.18 -3.54 1.11
CA LEU A 63 -2.42 -3.94 0.47
C LEU A 63 -2.15 -4.67 -0.85
N ASP A 64 -2.97 -5.66 -1.13
CA ASP A 64 -3.08 -6.25 -2.46
C ASP A 64 -3.86 -5.30 -3.39
N ALA A 65 -3.47 -5.27 -4.67
CA ALA A 65 -4.06 -4.38 -5.68
C ALA A 65 -5.46 -4.83 -6.16
N ASP A 66 -5.95 -5.99 -5.72
CA ASP A 66 -7.21 -6.62 -6.16
C ASP A 66 -8.45 -6.20 -5.34
N MET A 67 -8.31 -5.18 -4.47
CA MET A 67 -9.37 -4.68 -3.59
C MET A 67 -9.91 -5.71 -2.57
N SER A 68 -9.21 -6.83 -2.35
CA SER A 68 -9.51 -7.76 -1.26
C SER A 68 -9.44 -7.09 0.12
N HIS A 69 -8.65 -6.02 0.24
CA HIS A 69 -8.49 -5.21 1.44
C HIS A 69 -9.05 -3.80 1.22
N HIS A 70 -10.23 -3.50 1.74
CA HIS A 70 -10.89 -2.23 1.45
C HIS A 70 -10.32 -1.06 2.30
N PRO A 71 -9.84 0.05 1.70
CA PRO A 71 -9.21 1.17 2.44
C PRO A 71 -10.10 1.84 3.50
N LYS A 72 -11.43 1.70 3.41
CA LYS A 72 -12.40 2.15 4.42
C LYS A 72 -12.07 1.72 5.85
N PHE A 73 -11.32 0.62 6.02
CA PHE A 73 -10.94 0.11 7.32
C PHE A 73 -9.66 0.73 7.88
N MET A 74 -8.88 1.48 7.11
CA MET A 74 -7.64 2.09 7.61
C MET A 74 -7.88 3.07 8.78
N PRO A 75 -8.90 3.96 8.75
CA PRO A 75 -9.12 4.90 9.87
C PRO A 75 -9.39 4.20 11.21
N GLN A 76 -10.17 3.10 11.19
CA GLN A 76 -10.42 2.32 12.42
C GLN A 76 -9.17 1.58 12.89
N MET A 77 -8.30 1.11 11.98
CA MET A 77 -7.05 0.43 12.32
C MET A 77 -6.06 1.41 12.97
N ILE A 78 -5.95 2.63 12.43
CA ILE A 78 -5.14 3.72 13.03
C ILE A 78 -5.65 4.04 14.43
N ALA A 79 -6.96 4.27 14.58
CA ALA A 79 -7.56 4.57 15.88
C ALA A 79 -7.34 3.43 16.91
N LEU A 80 -7.45 2.18 16.47
CA LEU A 80 -7.19 1.01 17.31
C LEU A 80 -5.72 0.93 17.75
N GLN A 81 -4.79 1.14 16.82
CA GLN A 81 -3.36 1.17 17.10
C GLN A 81 -3.02 2.22 18.16
N GLN A 82 -3.52 3.45 17.97
CA GLN A 82 -3.22 4.59 18.84
C GLN A 82 -3.85 4.43 20.22
N SER A 83 -5.13 4.05 20.29
CA SER A 83 -5.86 3.94 21.57
C SER A 83 -5.32 2.85 22.48
N LYS A 84 -4.70 1.80 21.91
CA LYS A 84 -4.15 0.66 22.66
C LYS A 84 -2.63 0.63 22.67
N ASN A 85 -1.97 1.60 22.05
CA ASN A 85 -0.52 1.67 21.89
C ASN A 85 0.08 0.34 21.36
N LEU A 86 -0.47 -0.15 20.25
CA LEU A 86 -0.09 -1.44 19.65
C LEU A 86 1.05 -1.26 18.64
N ASP A 87 1.94 -2.24 18.51
CA ASP A 87 2.99 -2.19 17.48
C ASP A 87 2.45 -2.50 16.07
N VAL A 88 1.48 -3.42 15.97
CA VAL A 88 0.93 -3.90 14.69
C VAL A 88 -0.58 -4.14 14.83
N VAL A 89 -1.33 -3.77 13.79
CA VAL A 89 -2.75 -4.08 13.63
C VAL A 89 -2.95 -4.84 12.33
N THR A 90 -3.68 -5.95 12.37
CA THR A 90 -3.97 -6.79 11.21
C THR A 90 -5.47 -7.02 11.05
N GLY A 91 -5.94 -7.09 9.81
CA GLY A 91 -7.30 -7.50 9.48
C GLY A 91 -7.43 -9.03 9.46
N THR A 92 -8.59 -9.56 9.84
CA THR A 92 -8.85 -11.00 9.78
C THR A 92 -10.25 -11.29 9.26
N ARG A 93 -10.31 -12.15 8.23
CA ARG A 93 -11.56 -12.65 7.64
C ARG A 93 -12.30 -13.62 8.57
N TYR A 94 -11.66 -14.09 9.65
CA TYR A 94 -12.15 -15.18 10.49
C TYR A 94 -12.69 -14.73 11.86
N ALA A 95 -12.63 -13.43 12.17
CA ALA A 95 -13.15 -12.93 13.45
C ALA A 95 -14.70 -12.77 13.48
N GLY A 96 -15.38 -12.98 12.35
CA GLY A 96 -16.85 -13.02 12.26
C GLY A 96 -17.53 -11.73 11.77
N ASN A 97 -16.75 -10.67 11.54
CA ASN A 97 -17.25 -9.33 11.20
C ASN A 97 -16.71 -8.76 9.87
N GLY A 98 -15.92 -9.55 9.11
CA GLY A 98 -15.50 -9.23 7.74
C GLY A 98 -14.17 -8.53 7.64
#